data_AF-A0A934GVB1-F1
#
_entry.id   AF-A0A934GVB1-F1
#
_cell.length_a   1.000
_cell.length_b   1.000
_cell.length_c   1.000
_cell.angle_alpha   90.00
_cell.angle_beta   90.00
_cell.angle_gamma   90.00
#
_symmetry.space_group_name_H-M   'P 1'
#
loop_
_entity.id
_entity.type
_entity.pdbx_description
1 polymer ?
#
loop_
_entity_poly.entity_id
_entity_poly.type
_entity_poly.pdbx_seq_one_letter_code
_entity_poly.pdbx_strand_id
1 'polypeptide(L)'
;MTDVNFAELLAAAERDPHGTDFVQLRHAYVADSTYQPASHLSQAKLQGMTNNVQDVDELALRCQKLLESNPMDLEIRLMLDFAYSELEQHDLAARQHTFVSKMLDAIWNHGDGKSFETAWHVVSVAEEYTLLSIMGYQMQRQDLMEQAGRWYDVLTCTSRKNANTGPVTFYFDITDPFSYLNRTFG
;
A
#
# COMPACT_ATOMS: atom_id res chain seq x y z
N MET A 1 8.47 -26.22 -7.00
CA MET A 1 8.61 -24.77 -6.77
C MET A 1 9.14 -24.64 -5.37
N THR A 2 10.26 -23.96 -5.18
CA THR A 2 10.75 -23.60 -3.84
C THR A 2 9.67 -22.73 -3.21
N ASP A 3 9.17 -23.12 -2.03
CA ASP A 3 8.30 -22.25 -1.24
C ASP A 3 9.10 -20.99 -0.94
N VAL A 4 8.74 -19.90 -1.62
CA VAL A 4 9.40 -18.62 -1.46
C VAL A 4 8.96 -18.06 -0.11
N ASN A 5 9.88 -18.03 0.85
CA ASN A 5 9.61 -17.61 2.21
C ASN A 5 9.47 -16.08 2.27
N PHE A 6 8.28 -15.59 2.61
CA PHE A 6 8.00 -14.16 2.75
C PHE A 6 8.96 -13.48 3.72
N ALA A 7 9.27 -14.11 4.86
CA ALA A 7 10.17 -13.53 5.85
C ALA A 7 11.60 -13.36 5.32
N GLU A 8 12.09 -14.28 4.47
CA GLU A 8 13.41 -14.18 3.85
C GLU A 8 13.46 -13.07 2.81
N LEU A 9 12.43 -12.95 1.97
CA LEU A 9 12.32 -11.86 1.00
C LEU A 9 12.17 -10.50 1.68
N LEU A 10 11.37 -10.42 2.75
CA LEU A 10 11.20 -9.20 3.53
C LEU A 10 12.52 -8.79 4.18
N ALA A 11 13.25 -9.72 4.80
CA ALA A 11 14.56 -9.44 5.38
C ALA A 11 15.59 -9.00 4.33
N ALA A 12 15.53 -9.56 3.11
CA ALA A 12 16.33 -9.10 1.99
C ALA A 12 15.97 -7.67 1.58
N ALA A 13 14.67 -7.36 1.48
CA ALA A 13 14.16 -6.04 1.14
C ALA A 13 14.54 -4.96 2.18
N GLU A 14 14.47 -5.28 3.48
CA GLU A 14 14.87 -4.36 4.56
C GLU A 14 16.37 -4.07 4.57
N ARG A 15 17.19 -5.04 4.14
CA ARG A 15 18.65 -4.89 4.07
C ARG A 15 19.10 -4.16 2.81
N ASP A 16 18.57 -4.57 1.66
CA ASP A 16 18.90 -4.03 0.34
C ASP A 16 17.66 -4.03 -0.58
N PRO A 17 16.85 -2.96 -0.53
CA PRO A 17 15.66 -2.85 -1.36
C PRO A 17 16.00 -2.70 -2.85
N HIS A 18 17.22 -2.29 -3.24
CA HIS A 18 17.57 -2.18 -4.66
C HIS A 18 17.66 -3.56 -5.34
N GLY A 19 18.17 -4.55 -4.62
CA GLY A 19 18.37 -5.91 -5.13
C GLY A 19 17.16 -6.82 -5.03
N THR A 20 16.03 -6.34 -4.49
CA THR A 20 14.85 -7.18 -4.20
C THR A 20 13.79 -7.07 -5.30
N ASP A 21 13.19 -8.21 -5.67
CA ASP A 21 12.01 -8.26 -6.53
C ASP A 21 10.74 -8.02 -5.68
N PHE A 22 10.18 -6.83 -5.79
CA PHE A 22 9.00 -6.43 -5.03
C PHE A 22 7.70 -7.07 -5.54
N VAL A 23 7.66 -7.52 -6.80
CA VAL A 23 6.52 -8.30 -7.30
C VAL A 23 6.53 -9.67 -6.61
N GLN A 24 7.69 -10.32 -6.56
CA GLN A 24 7.85 -11.59 -5.84
C GLN A 24 7.55 -11.44 -4.34
N LEU A 25 8.05 -10.38 -3.70
CA LEU A 25 7.78 -10.09 -2.29
C LEU A 25 6.28 -9.94 -2.00
N ARG A 26 5.55 -9.20 -2.84
CA ARG A 26 4.10 -9.01 -2.71
C ARG A 26 3.33 -10.31 -2.85
N HIS A 27 3.70 -11.14 -3.83
CA HIS A 27 3.08 -12.47 -3.99
C HIS A 27 3.38 -13.38 -2.79
N ALA A 28 4.61 -13.37 -2.27
CA ALA A 28 4.97 -14.12 -1.08
C ALA A 28 4.17 -13.64 0.14
N TYR A 29 3.95 -12.33 0.29
CA TYR A 29 3.13 -11.77 1.36
C TYR A 29 1.69 -12.30 1.32
N VAL A 30 1.04 -12.29 0.16
CA VAL A 30 -0.33 -12.81 -0.02
C VAL A 30 -0.43 -14.30 0.31
N ALA A 31 0.62 -15.07 0.03
CA ALA A 31 0.66 -16.51 0.29
C ALA A 31 1.01 -16.87 1.75
N ASP A 32 1.53 -15.92 2.54
CA ASP A 32 1.97 -16.18 3.91
C ASP A 32 0.79 -16.33 4.87
N SER A 33 0.95 -17.18 5.88
CA SER A 33 -0.01 -17.33 6.99
C SER A 33 -0.26 -16.05 7.79
N THR A 34 0.66 -15.08 7.75
CA THR A 34 0.53 -13.77 8.39
C THR A 34 -0.21 -12.75 7.53
N TYR A 35 -0.63 -13.11 6.31
CA TYR A 35 -1.35 -12.20 5.42
C TYR A 35 -2.63 -11.69 6.08
N GLN A 36 -2.71 -10.38 6.32
CA GLN A 36 -3.86 -9.73 6.94
C GLN A 36 -4.19 -8.43 6.19
N PRO A 37 -4.85 -8.51 5.03
CA PRO A 37 -5.17 -7.33 4.22
C PRO A 37 -6.19 -6.37 4.86
N ALA A 38 -6.88 -6.83 5.89
CA ALA A 38 -7.93 -6.10 6.60
C ALA A 38 -7.44 -5.44 7.90
N SER A 39 -6.22 -5.73 8.36
CA SER A 39 -5.66 -5.16 9.58
C SER A 39 -5.13 -3.74 9.33
N HIS A 40 -5.99 -2.86 8.84
CA HIS A 40 -5.61 -1.48 8.53
C HIS A 40 -6.09 -0.51 9.60
N LEU A 41 -5.32 0.56 9.82
CA LEU A 41 -5.77 1.71 10.58
C LEU A 41 -6.57 2.62 9.62
N SER A 42 -7.84 2.91 9.94
CA SER A 42 -8.62 3.86 9.13
C SER A 42 -7.85 5.17 8.91
N GLN A 43 -8.06 5.83 7.76
CA GLN A 43 -7.44 7.14 7.50
C GLN A 43 -7.69 8.12 8.66
N ALA A 44 -8.87 8.08 9.30
CA ALA A 44 -9.17 8.85 10.50
C ALA A 44 -8.34 8.42 11.73
N LYS A 45 -8.02 7.13 11.87
CA LYS A 45 -7.17 6.59 12.94
C LYS A 45 -5.70 6.96 12.71
N LEU A 46 -5.22 6.89 11.46
CA LEU A 46 -3.90 7.40 11.08
C LEU A 46 -3.79 8.90 11.29
N GLN A 47 -4.77 9.66 10.81
CA GLN A 47 -4.83 11.11 11.00
C GLN A 47 -4.95 11.49 12.48
N GLY A 48 -5.72 10.75 13.28
CA GLY A 48 -5.77 10.92 14.73
C GLY A 48 -4.45 10.57 15.44
N MET A 49 -3.68 9.64 14.85
CA MET A 49 -2.35 9.26 15.32
C MET A 49 -1.26 10.24 14.90
N THR A 50 -1.39 10.94 13.78
CA THR A 50 -0.40 11.91 13.28
C THR A 50 -0.70 13.35 13.70
N ASN A 51 -1.98 13.76 13.78
CA ASN A 51 -2.37 15.13 14.14
C ASN A 51 -1.97 15.54 15.56
N ASN A 52 -1.71 14.58 16.46
CA ASN A 52 -1.30 14.83 17.84
C ASN A 52 0.20 14.60 18.07
N VAL A 53 0.92 14.09 17.07
CA VAL A 53 2.36 13.84 17.19
C VAL A 53 3.07 15.14 16.83
N GLN A 54 3.42 15.92 17.86
CA GLN A 54 4.27 17.09 17.71
C GLN A 54 5.76 16.71 17.58
N ASP A 55 6.08 15.43 17.82
CA ASP A 55 7.43 14.90 17.93
C ASP A 55 7.68 13.83 16.87
N VAL A 56 8.55 14.13 15.91
CA VAL A 56 8.88 13.24 14.78
C VAL A 56 9.52 11.93 15.26
N ASP A 57 10.22 11.93 16.40
CA ASP A 57 10.78 10.70 16.98
C ASP A 57 9.66 9.73 17.41
N GLU A 58 8.58 10.26 17.99
CA GLU A 58 7.42 9.47 18.38
C GLU A 58 6.70 8.89 17.16
N LEU A 59 6.63 9.65 16.06
CA LEU A 59 6.08 9.18 14.79
C LEU A 59 6.88 7.99 14.27
N ALA A 60 8.20 8.11 14.21
CA ALA A 60 9.08 7.05 13.71
C ALA A 60 8.90 5.75 14.54
N LEU A 61 8.91 5.86 15.87
CA LEU A 61 8.74 4.71 16.77
C LEU A 61 7.38 4.03 16.58
N ARG A 62 6.31 4.82 16.41
CA ARG A 62 4.95 4.29 16.17
C ARG A 62 4.87 3.58 14.83
N CYS A 63 5.43 4.15 13.77
CA CYS A 63 5.46 3.52 12.46
C CYS A 63 6.22 2.19 12.49
N GLN A 64 7.41 2.16 13.10
CA GLN A 64 8.19 0.91 13.29
C GLN A 64 7.35 -0.17 13.96
N LYS A 65 6.66 0.15 15.07
CA LYS A 65 5.80 -0.79 15.79
C LYS A 65 4.63 -1.29 14.95
N LEU A 66 4.02 -0.45 14.12
CA LEU A 66 2.94 -0.88 13.24
C LEU A 66 3.44 -1.85 12.15
N LEU A 67 4.62 -1.59 11.61
CA LEU A 67 5.25 -2.47 10.61
C LEU A 67 5.66 -3.83 11.17
N GLU A 68 5.83 -4.00 12.49
CA GLU A 68 5.99 -5.33 13.10
C GLU A 68 4.78 -6.23 12.84
N SER A 69 3.58 -5.65 12.74
CA SER A 69 2.32 -6.38 12.54
C SER A 69 1.90 -6.47 11.07
N ASN A 70 2.15 -5.41 10.29
CA ASN A 70 1.87 -5.37 8.86
C ASN A 70 3.08 -4.76 8.13
N PRO A 71 4.12 -5.56 7.86
CA PRO A 71 5.33 -5.05 7.23
C PRO A 71 5.10 -4.58 5.79
N MET A 72 3.98 -4.89 5.14
CA MET A 72 3.71 -4.45 3.76
C MET A 72 2.78 -3.23 3.72
N ASP A 73 2.54 -2.55 4.85
CA ASP A 73 1.68 -1.36 4.90
C ASP A 73 2.36 -0.15 4.21
N LEU A 74 1.92 0.16 2.99
CA LEU A 74 2.49 1.22 2.17
C LEU A 74 2.34 2.61 2.82
N GLU A 75 1.20 2.89 3.47
CA GLU A 75 0.95 4.20 4.09
C GLU A 75 1.86 4.40 5.30
N ILE A 76 2.01 3.37 6.14
CA ILE A 76 2.93 3.44 7.29
C ILE A 76 4.39 3.57 6.83
N ARG A 77 4.79 2.88 5.75
CA ARG A 77 6.15 3.04 5.20
C ARG A 77 6.41 4.43 4.65
N LEU A 78 5.43 5.04 3.98
CA LEU A 78 5.51 6.45 3.55
C LEU A 78 5.67 7.40 4.75
N MET A 79 4.93 7.16 5.83
CA MET A 79 5.08 7.96 7.05
C MET A 79 6.44 7.76 7.73
N LEU A 80 6.99 6.53 7.71
CA LEU A 80 8.32 6.25 8.27
C LEU A 80 9.43 6.90 7.42
N ASP A 81 9.31 6.86 6.09
CA ASP A 81 10.22 7.56 5.18
C ASP A 81 10.24 9.08 5.46
N PHE A 82 9.05 9.67 5.62
CA PHE A 82 8.91 11.06 6.05
C PHE A 82 9.59 11.32 7.40
N ALA A 83 9.31 10.49 8.41
CA ALA A 83 9.87 10.67 9.75
C ALA A 83 11.40 10.57 9.75
N TYR A 84 11.99 9.59 9.05
CA TYR A 84 13.45 9.49 8.95
C TYR A 84 14.07 10.66 8.19
N SER A 85 13.37 11.19 7.18
CA SER A 85 13.82 12.38 6.45
C SER A 85 13.87 13.61 7.36
N GLU A 86 12.81 13.84 8.15
CA GLU A 86 12.72 14.95 9.09
C GLU A 86 13.71 14.83 10.27
N LEU A 87 14.04 13.61 10.69
CA LEU A 87 15.06 13.34 11.72
C LEU A 87 16.51 13.37 11.17
N GLU A 88 16.70 13.72 9.90
CA GLU A 88 18.00 13.73 9.22
C GLU A 88 18.74 12.36 9.27
N GLN A 89 17.99 11.26 9.41
CA GLN A 89 18.50 9.90 9.43
C GLN A 89 18.73 9.40 7.99
N HIS A 90 19.67 10.04 7.27
CA HIS A 90 19.81 9.91 5.82
C HIS A 90 19.91 8.46 5.30
N ASP A 91 20.65 7.58 5.98
CA ASP A 91 20.79 6.17 5.57
C ASP A 91 19.49 5.36 5.79
N LEU A 92 18.70 5.71 6.80
CA LEU A 92 17.41 5.08 7.06
C LEU A 92 16.36 5.60 6.09
N ALA A 93 16.32 6.91 5.87
CA ALA A 93 15.46 7.56 4.89
C ALA A 93 15.73 7.01 3.48
N ALA A 94 16.98 6.99 3.01
CA ALA A 94 17.31 6.49 1.68
C ALA A 94 16.87 5.03 1.45
N ARG A 95 17.00 4.17 2.47
CA ARG A 95 16.52 2.79 2.40
C ARG A 95 15.00 2.70 2.38
N GLN A 96 14.30 3.39 3.27
CA GLN A 96 12.83 3.39 3.27
C GLN A 96 12.26 4.01 1.99
N HIS A 97 12.83 5.11 1.52
CA HIS A 97 12.50 5.73 0.25
C HIS A 97 12.60 4.73 -0.91
N THR A 98 13.71 3.98 -0.97
CA THR A 98 13.90 2.95 -2.00
C THR A 98 12.87 1.83 -1.86
N PHE A 99 12.60 1.37 -0.63
CA PHE A 99 11.59 0.34 -0.37
C PHE A 99 10.21 0.78 -0.89
N VAL A 100 9.76 1.98 -0.51
CA VAL A 100 8.49 2.57 -0.94
C VAL A 100 8.45 2.73 -2.45
N SER A 101 9.50 3.29 -3.07
CA SER A 101 9.57 3.46 -4.52
C SER A 101 9.43 2.11 -5.23
N LYS A 102 10.07 1.06 -4.73
CA LYS A 102 9.99 -0.28 -5.32
C LYS A 102 8.63 -0.95 -5.13
N MET A 103 7.95 -0.71 -4.00
CA MET A 103 6.56 -1.12 -3.83
C MET A 103 5.64 -0.46 -4.86
N LEU A 104 5.78 0.86 -5.04
CA LEU A 104 4.99 1.63 -6.01
C LEU A 104 5.27 1.16 -7.44
N ASP A 105 6.54 0.95 -7.80
CA ASP A 105 6.93 0.37 -9.09
C ASP A 105 6.27 -0.99 -9.32
N ALA A 106 6.24 -1.86 -8.31
CA ALA A 106 5.61 -3.17 -8.41
C ALA A 106 4.08 -3.08 -8.64
N ILE A 107 3.43 -2.00 -8.22
CA ILE A 107 2.01 -1.76 -8.46
C ILE A 107 1.80 -1.14 -9.85
N TRP A 108 2.54 -0.08 -10.17
CA TRP A 108 2.30 0.74 -11.37
C TRP A 108 2.85 0.12 -12.66
N ASN A 109 3.86 -0.75 -12.60
CA ASN A 109 4.46 -1.31 -13.82
C ASN A 109 3.53 -2.29 -14.56
N HIS A 110 2.44 -2.74 -13.94
CA HIS A 110 1.51 -3.70 -14.53
C HIS A 110 0.30 -3.07 -15.25
N GLY A 111 0.11 -1.76 -15.16
CA GLY A 111 -1.03 -1.10 -15.80
C GLY A 111 -1.15 0.38 -15.46
N ASP A 112 -2.19 1.02 -15.98
CA ASP A 112 -2.48 2.45 -15.73
C ASP A 112 -3.73 2.67 -14.87
N GLY A 113 -4.38 1.59 -14.42
CA GLY A 113 -5.56 1.63 -13.58
C GLY A 113 -6.80 2.20 -14.28
N LYS A 114 -6.87 2.27 -15.62
CA LYS A 114 -7.99 2.91 -16.34
C LYS A 114 -9.03 1.94 -16.92
N SER A 115 -8.80 0.64 -16.77
CA SER A 115 -9.69 -0.42 -17.23
C SER A 115 -9.53 -1.67 -16.35
N PHE A 116 -10.39 -2.68 -16.53
CA PHE A 116 -10.23 -3.97 -15.83
C PHE A 116 -8.93 -4.68 -16.24
N GLU A 117 -8.54 -4.56 -17.51
CA GLU A 117 -7.34 -5.19 -18.08
C GLU A 117 -6.05 -4.55 -17.57
N THR A 118 -6.09 -3.25 -17.26
CA THR A 118 -4.95 -2.47 -16.77
C THR A 118 -5.09 -2.09 -15.29
N ALA A 119 -6.01 -2.73 -14.57
CA ALA A 119 -6.25 -2.46 -13.15
C ALA A 119 -4.98 -2.69 -12.33
N TRP A 120 -4.73 -1.81 -11.36
CA TRP A 120 -3.60 -2.00 -10.45
C TRP A 120 -3.91 -3.09 -9.44
N HIS A 121 -3.01 -4.07 -9.32
CA HIS A 121 -3.14 -5.13 -8.33
C HIS A 121 -2.71 -4.63 -6.95
N VAL A 122 -3.63 -4.71 -6.00
CA VAL A 122 -3.39 -4.33 -4.61
C VAL A 122 -3.47 -5.56 -3.70
N VAL A 123 -2.55 -5.64 -2.75
CA VAL A 123 -2.52 -6.70 -1.74
C VAL A 123 -3.30 -6.30 -0.49
N SER A 124 -3.78 -5.06 -0.41
CA SER A 124 -4.73 -4.60 0.60
C SER A 124 -5.58 -3.46 0.05
N VAL A 125 -6.82 -3.32 0.56
CA VAL A 125 -7.73 -2.20 0.23
C VAL A 125 -7.11 -0.84 0.63
N ALA A 126 -6.26 -0.82 1.66
CA ALA A 126 -5.59 0.40 2.08
C ALA A 126 -4.70 1.00 0.97
N GLU A 127 -4.04 0.16 0.16
CA GLU A 127 -3.18 0.63 -0.93
C GLU A 127 -3.95 1.49 -1.94
N GLU A 128 -5.23 1.20 -2.19
CA GLU A 128 -6.05 1.97 -3.12
C GLU A 128 -6.15 3.43 -2.67
N TYR A 129 -6.49 3.65 -1.41
CA TYR A 129 -6.59 4.99 -0.82
C TYR A 129 -5.22 5.67 -0.72
N THR A 130 -4.16 4.93 -0.40
CA THR A 130 -2.79 5.46 -0.39
C THR A 130 -2.38 5.94 -1.78
N LEU A 131 -2.63 5.13 -2.83
CA LEU A 131 -2.32 5.47 -4.22
C LEU A 131 -3.12 6.70 -4.68
N LEU A 132 -4.42 6.77 -4.36
CA LEU A 132 -5.22 7.96 -4.64
C LEU A 132 -4.63 9.21 -3.97
N SER A 133 -4.20 9.09 -2.71
CA SER A 133 -3.57 10.19 -1.96
C SER A 133 -2.29 10.68 -2.62
N ILE A 134 -1.39 9.76 -2.99
CA ILE A 134 -0.13 10.06 -3.71
C ILE A 134 -0.40 10.77 -5.03
N MET A 135 -1.39 10.29 -5.79
CA MET A 135 -1.77 10.89 -7.07
C MET A 135 -2.52 12.23 -6.90
N GLY A 136 -2.87 12.63 -5.68
CA GLY A 136 -3.59 13.88 -5.41
C GLY A 136 -5.07 13.82 -5.76
N TYR A 137 -5.68 12.64 -5.66
CA TYR A 137 -7.10 12.42 -5.88
C TYR A 137 -7.84 12.16 -4.57
N GLN A 138 -9.15 12.38 -4.60
CA GLN A 138 -10.07 12.01 -3.52
C GLN A 138 -11.20 11.18 -4.13
N MET A 139 -11.52 10.07 -3.48
CA MET A 139 -12.63 9.21 -3.85
C MET A 139 -13.95 9.95 -3.66
N GLN A 140 -14.87 9.80 -4.62
CA GLN A 140 -16.24 10.28 -4.55
C GLN A 140 -17.24 9.13 -4.49
N ARG A 141 -16.96 8.07 -5.23
CA ARG A 141 -17.78 6.87 -5.31
C ARG A 141 -16.90 5.65 -5.51
N GLN A 142 -17.33 4.54 -4.94
CA GLN A 142 -16.73 3.23 -5.07
C GLN A 142 -17.81 2.24 -5.49
N ASP A 143 -17.47 1.39 -6.47
CA ASP A 143 -18.29 0.25 -6.87
C ASP A 143 -17.44 -1.02 -6.84
N LEU A 144 -17.98 -2.06 -6.21
CA LEU A 144 -17.40 -3.40 -6.25
C LEU A 144 -17.94 -4.15 -7.48
N MET A 145 -17.04 -4.65 -8.34
CA MET A 145 -17.38 -5.37 -9.56
C MET A 145 -16.67 -6.71 -9.66
N GLU A 146 -17.37 -7.71 -10.18
CA GLU A 146 -16.81 -9.02 -10.52
C GLU A 146 -16.67 -9.13 -12.04
N GLN A 147 -15.50 -9.57 -12.50
CA GLN A 147 -15.17 -9.70 -13.92
C GLN A 147 -14.29 -10.94 -14.10
N ALA A 148 -14.84 -11.96 -14.74
CA ALA A 148 -14.16 -13.23 -15.04
C ALA A 148 -13.53 -13.90 -13.80
N GLY A 149 -14.25 -13.90 -12.66
CA GLY A 149 -13.79 -14.51 -11.42
C GLY A 149 -12.76 -13.69 -10.63
N ARG A 150 -12.46 -12.46 -11.07
CA ARG A 150 -11.66 -11.47 -10.32
C ARG A 150 -12.57 -10.38 -9.76
N TRP A 151 -12.14 -9.80 -8.64
CA TRP A 151 -12.87 -8.75 -7.95
C TRP A 151 -12.13 -7.43 -8.07
N TYR A 152 -12.88 -6.38 -8.38
CA TYR A 152 -12.35 -5.07 -8.63
C TYR A 152 -13.10 -4.02 -7.85
N ASP A 153 -12.36 -3.08 -7.28
CA ASP A 153 -12.90 -1.82 -6.80
C ASP A 153 -12.71 -0.76 -7.90
N VAL A 154 -13.83 -0.15 -8.28
CA VAL A 154 -13.90 0.88 -9.32
C VAL A 154 -14.18 2.22 -8.65
N LEU A 155 -13.14 3.05 -8.58
CA LEU A 155 -13.14 4.28 -7.80
C LEU A 155 -13.30 5.50 -8.70
N THR A 156 -14.45 6.17 -8.61
CA THR A 156 -14.65 7.49 -9.23
C THR A 156 -14.08 8.57 -8.31
N CYS A 157 -13.17 9.38 -8.84
CA CYS A 157 -12.33 10.29 -8.08
C CYS A 157 -12.31 11.70 -8.67
N THR A 158 -12.06 12.71 -7.84
CA THR A 158 -11.81 14.10 -8.28
C THR A 158 -10.42 14.56 -7.84
N SER A 159 -9.82 15.47 -8.61
CA SER A 159 -8.52 16.04 -8.25
C SER A 159 -8.65 16.92 -7.02
N ARG A 160 -7.76 16.74 -6.03
CA ARG A 160 -7.62 17.65 -4.89
C ARG A 160 -6.92 18.95 -5.28
N LYS A 161 -6.09 18.93 -6.33
CA LYS A 161 -5.25 20.05 -6.76
C LYS A 161 -5.94 20.97 -7.77
N ASN A 162 -6.84 20.43 -8.60
CA ASN A 162 -7.48 21.18 -9.65
C ASN A 162 -8.97 20.84 -9.76
N ALA A 163 -9.82 21.74 -9.24
CA ALA A 163 -11.27 21.56 -9.26
C ALA A 163 -11.88 21.52 -10.68
N ASN A 164 -11.15 21.97 -11.71
CA ASN A 164 -11.60 21.92 -13.11
C ASN A 164 -11.28 20.58 -13.78
N THR A 165 -10.51 19.71 -13.15
CA THR A 165 -10.35 18.33 -13.62
C THR A 165 -11.65 17.58 -13.34
N GLY A 166 -12.35 17.18 -14.40
CA GLY A 166 -13.55 16.35 -14.29
C GLY A 166 -13.26 15.01 -13.58
N PRO A 167 -14.29 14.27 -13.16
CA PRO A 167 -14.11 12.99 -12.49
C PRO A 167 -13.26 12.02 -13.33
N VAL A 168 -12.36 11.31 -12.67
CA VAL A 168 -11.53 10.24 -13.25
C VAL A 168 -11.91 8.93 -12.56
N THR A 169 -11.91 7.83 -13.30
CA THR A 169 -12.17 6.50 -12.73
C THR A 169 -10.88 5.70 -12.70
N PHE A 170 -10.60 5.07 -11.56
CA PHE A 170 -9.49 4.15 -11.37
C PHE A 170 -10.02 2.75 -11.05
N TYR A 171 -9.33 1.73 -11.53
CA TYR A 171 -9.65 0.31 -11.37
C TYR A 171 -8.53 -0.36 -10.59
N PHE A 172 -8.92 -1.05 -9.52
CA PHE A 172 -8.01 -1.79 -8.65
C PHE A 172 -8.45 -3.25 -8.63
N ASP A 173 -7.52 -4.17 -8.88
CA ASP A 173 -7.78 -5.59 -8.64
C ASP A 173 -7.54 -5.89 -7.17
N ILE A 174 -8.63 -6.20 -6.49
CA ILE A 174 -8.71 -6.51 -5.06
C ILE A 174 -8.99 -8.00 -4.82
N THR A 175 -8.72 -8.87 -5.81
CA THR A 175 -9.03 -10.30 -5.73
C THR A 175 -8.42 -10.96 -4.49
N ASP A 176 -7.18 -10.64 -4.16
CA ASP A 176 -6.49 -11.20 -2.98
C ASP A 176 -7.12 -10.73 -1.65
N PRO A 177 -7.25 -9.42 -1.38
CA PRO A 177 -7.89 -8.95 -0.15
C PRO A 177 -9.37 -9.37 -0.06
N PHE A 178 -10.10 -9.36 -1.18
CA PHE A 178 -11.48 -9.85 -1.23
C PHE A 178 -11.57 -11.34 -0.87
N SER A 179 -10.72 -12.17 -1.47
CA SER A 179 -10.69 -13.62 -1.21
C SER A 179 -10.39 -13.93 0.25
N TYR A 180 -9.46 -13.18 0.87
CA TYR A 180 -9.18 -13.32 2.30
C TYR A 180 -10.40 -12.98 3.16
N LEU A 181 -11.03 -11.83 2.91
CA LEU A 181 -12.21 -11.38 3.65
C LEU A 181 -13.37 -12.38 3.52
N ASN A 182 -13.63 -12.86 2.31
CA ASN A 182 -14.69 -13.82 2.04
C ASN A 182 -14.45 -15.17 2.74
N ARG A 183 -13.20 -15.64 2.85
CA ARG A 183 -12.88 -16.86 3.63
C ARG A 183 -12.99 -16.66 5.14
N THR A 184 -12.73 -15.45 5.62
CA THR A 184 -12.67 -15.14 7.05
C THR A 184 -14.04 -14.81 7.64
N PHE A 185 -14.91 -14.15 6.85
CA PHE A 185 -16.18 -13.60 7.32
C PHE A 185 -17.40 -14.00 6.48
N GLY A 186 -17.21 -14.72 5.38
CA GLY A 186 -18.28 -15.21 4.50
C GLY A 186 -18.84 -16.57 4.89
#